data_AF-I7GEL4-F1
#
_entry.id   AF-I7GEL4-F1
#
_cell.length_a   1.000
_cell.length_b   1.000
_cell.length_c   1.000
_cell.angle_alpha   90.00
_cell.angle_beta   90.00
_cell.angle_gamma   90.00
#
_symmetry.space_group_name_H-M   'P 1'
#
loop_
_entity.id
_entity.type
_entity.pdbx_description
1 polymer ?
#
loop_
_entity_poly.entity_id
_entity_poly.type
_entity_poly.pdbx_seq_one_letter_code
_entity_poly.pdbx_strand_id
1 'polypeptide(L)'
;MAKDQDILAEVHRLVAEEQELRDKLQRKEISEDEEHQRLQHLEVALDQCWDLLRQRRALRETGQDPREAEIRPAGEVENYKN
;
A
#
# COMPACT_ATOMS: atom_id res chain seq x y z
N MET A 1 -3.12 0.41 -17.65
CA MET A 1 -1.91 1.22 -17.41
C MET A 1 -2.23 2.19 -16.28
N ALA A 2 -1.76 1.92 -15.06
CA ALA A 2 -2.02 2.79 -13.92
C ALA A 2 -1.29 4.13 -14.15
N LYS A 3 -2.04 5.23 -14.10
CA LYS A 3 -1.50 6.59 -14.07
C LYS A 3 -1.07 6.91 -12.64
N ASP A 4 -0.17 7.87 -12.46
CA ASP A 4 0.29 8.28 -11.12
C ASP A 4 -0.90 8.65 -10.21
N GLN A 5 -1.96 9.21 -10.82
CA GLN A 5 -3.22 9.53 -10.14
C GLN A 5 -3.95 8.30 -9.60
N ASP A 6 -3.90 7.17 -10.29
CA ASP A 6 -4.53 5.93 -9.82
C ASP A 6 -3.79 5.40 -8.59
N ILE A 7 -2.46 5.52 -8.57
CA ILE A 7 -1.61 5.15 -7.42
C ILE A 7 -1.90 6.05 -6.23
N LEU A 8 -2.00 7.37 -6.45
CA LEU A 8 -2.35 8.31 -5.39
C LEU A 8 -3.77 8.06 -4.84
N ALA A 9 -4.73 7.74 -5.71
CA ALA A 9 -6.07 7.35 -5.28
C ALA A 9 -6.04 6.08 -4.43
N GLU A 10 -5.19 5.11 -4.77
CA GLU A 10 -5.01 3.91 -3.96
C GLU A 10 -4.41 4.21 -2.59
N VAL A 11 -3.34 5.01 -2.54
CA VAL A 11 -2.75 5.48 -1.27
C VAL A 11 -3.81 6.15 -0.40
N HIS A 12 -4.65 7.02 -0.96
CA HIS A 12 -5.73 7.67 -0.21
C HIS A 12 -6.75 6.67 0.34
N ARG A 13 -7.10 5.63 -0.43
CA ARG A 13 -8.00 4.56 0.03
C ARG A 13 -7.38 3.78 1.18
N LEU A 14 -6.11 3.40 1.06
CA LEU A 14 -5.39 2.64 2.09
C LEU A 14 -5.27 3.43 3.41
N VAL A 15 -4.97 4.72 3.34
CA VAL A 15 -4.92 5.59 4.53
C VAL A 15 -6.31 5.78 5.16
N ALA A 16 -7.37 5.88 4.35
CA ALA A 16 -8.73 5.93 4.87
C ALA A 16 -9.11 4.62 5.60
N GLU A 17 -8.69 3.48 5.05
CA GLU A 17 -8.90 2.18 5.69
C GLU A 17 -8.13 2.04 7.00
N GLU A 18 -6.88 2.54 7.08
CA GLU A 18 -6.13 2.62 8.34
C GLU A 18 -6.91 3.40 9.40
N GLN A 19 -7.42 4.59 9.04
CA GLN A 19 -8.18 5.41 9.97
C GLN A 19 -9.46 4.70 10.44
N GLU A 20 -10.18 4.03 9.53
CA GLU A 20 -11.35 3.23 9.90
C GLU A 20 -11.00 2.08 10.85
N LEU A 21 -9.86 1.42 10.67
CA LEU A 21 -9.41 0.35 11.57
C LEU A 21 -9.13 0.88 12.96
N ARG A 22 -8.44 2.02 13.06
CA ARG A 22 -8.20 2.70 14.35
C ARG A 22 -9.51 3.10 15.04
N ASP A 23 -10.46 3.62 14.27
CA ASP A 23 -11.79 3.99 14.80
C ASP A 23 -12.57 2.76 15.29
N LYS A 24 -12.52 1.64 14.56
CA LYS A 24 -13.14 0.36 14.95
C LYS A 24 -12.49 -0.22 16.21
N LEU A 25 -11.16 -0.15 16.33
CA LEU A 25 -10.45 -0.57 17.53
C LEU A 25 -10.86 0.28 18.74
N GLN A 26 -10.93 1.60 18.57
CA GLN A 26 -11.35 2.51 19.63
C GLN A 26 -12.79 2.22 20.10
N ARG A 27 -13.66 1.81 19.18
CA ARG A 27 -15.04 1.36 19.47
C ARG A 27 -15.12 -0.05 20.03
N LYS A 28 -14.00 -0.77 20.11
CA LYS A 28 -13.89 -2.20 20.48
C LYS A 28 -14.71 -3.11 19.57
N GLU A 29 -14.85 -2.73 18.29
CA GLU A 29 -15.50 -3.55 17.27
C GLU A 29 -14.57 -4.64 16.72
N ILE A 30 -13.25 -4.41 16.81
CA ILE A 30 -12.19 -5.36 16.45
C ILE A 30 -11.20 -5.52 17.61
N SER A 31 -10.41 -6.60 17.60
CA SER A 31 -9.29 -6.78 18.52
C SER A 31 -8.04 -6.07 18.01
N GLU A 32 -7.09 -5.80 18.93
CA GLU A 32 -5.76 -5.26 18.58
C GLU A 32 -5.02 -6.20 17.59
N ASP A 33 -5.13 -7.52 17.77
CA ASP A 33 -4.54 -8.50 16.87
C ASP A 33 -5.11 -8.41 15.44
N GLU A 34 -6.43 -8.21 15.32
CA GLU A 34 -7.09 -8.06 14.02
C GLU A 34 -6.73 -6.72 13.36
N GLU A 35 -6.65 -5.65 14.15
CA GLU A 35 -6.18 -4.35 13.67
C GLU A 35 -4.75 -4.47 13.12
N HIS A 36 -3.84 -5.09 13.88
CA HIS A 36 -2.44 -5.29 13.50
C HIS A 36 -2.28 -6.12 12.22
N GLN A 37 -3.01 -7.23 12.08
CA GLN A 37 -2.96 -8.03 10.85
C GLN A 37 -3.42 -7.26 9.61
N ARG A 38 -4.44 -6.41 9.75
CA ARG A 38 -4.93 -5.60 8.64
C ARG A 38 -4.01 -4.42 8.36
N LEU A 39 -3.49 -3.76 9.40
CA LEU A 39 -2.49 -2.70 9.29
C LEU A 39 -1.24 -3.18 8.53
N GLN A 40 -0.74 -4.38 8.84
CA GLN A 40 0.40 -4.95 8.12
C GLN A 40 0.13 -5.08 6.61
N HIS A 41 -1.06 -5.54 6.21
CA HIS A 41 -1.42 -5.58 4.80
C HIS A 41 -1.51 -4.19 4.15
N LEU A 42 -2.06 -3.20 4.86
CA LEU A 42 -2.14 -1.82 4.39
C LEU A 42 -0.76 -1.19 4.22
N GLU A 43 0.14 -1.40 5.18
CA GLU A 43 1.53 -0.92 5.13
C GLU A 43 2.27 -1.49 3.92
N VAL A 44 2.12 -2.80 3.66
CA VAL A 44 2.71 -3.46 2.49
C VAL A 44 2.15 -2.87 1.18
N ALA A 45 0.84 -2.64 1.09
CA ALA A 45 0.22 -2.05 -0.09
C ALA A 45 0.66 -0.59 -0.31
N LEU A 46 0.82 0.18 0.78
CA LEU A 46 1.35 1.54 0.73
C LEU A 46 2.80 1.56 0.25
N ASP A 47 3.64 0.67 0.75
CA ASP A 47 5.04 0.56 0.35
C ASP A 47 5.16 0.23 -1.15
N GLN A 48 4.34 -0.70 -1.66
CA GLN A 48 4.26 -0.99 -3.09
C GLN A 48 3.88 0.23 -3.93
N CYS A 49 2.89 1.00 -3.49
CA CYS A 49 2.47 2.21 -4.17
C CYS A 49 3.60 3.25 -4.21
N TRP A 50 4.31 3.43 -3.11
CA TRP A 50 5.46 4.33 -3.01
C TRP A 50 6.65 3.87 -3.86
N ASP A 51 6.98 2.59 -3.85
CA ASP A 51 8.05 2.01 -4.67
C ASP A 51 7.73 2.19 -6.17
N LEU A 52 6.48 1.98 -6.58
CA LEU A 52 6.05 2.21 -7.96
C LEU A 52 6.18 3.68 -8.35
N LEU A 53 5.76 4.62 -7.50
CA LEU A 53 5.93 6.06 -7.76
C LEU A 53 7.40 6.45 -7.87
N ARG A 54 8.24 5.92 -6.98
CA ARG A 54 9.68 6.16 -6.98
C ARG A 54 10.34 5.61 -8.25
N GLN A 55 10.00 4.39 -8.66
CA GLN A 55 10.51 3.77 -9.88
C GLN A 55 10.11 4.56 -11.12
N ARG A 56 8.84 4.97 -11.22
CA ARG A 56 8.34 5.82 -12.32
C ARG A 56 9.09 7.15 -12.38
N ARG A 57 9.39 7.75 -11.23
CA ARG A 57 10.16 8.99 -11.17
C ARG A 57 11.60 8.78 -11.65
N ALA A 58 12.26 7.72 -11.20
CA ALA A 58 13.61 7.38 -11.64
C ALA A 58 13.67 7.16 -13.16
N LEU A 59 12.71 6.41 -13.74
CA LEU A 59 12.62 6.18 -15.19
C LEU A 59 12.42 7.49 -15.97
N ARG A 60 11.58 8.41 -15.47
CA ARG A 60 11.43 9.75 -16.07
C ARG A 60 12.72 10.55 -16.04
N GLU A 61 13.44 10.50 -14.93
CA GLU A 61 14.69 11.22 -14.75
C GLU A 61 15.82 10.66 -15.64
N THR A 62 15.81 9.35 -15.94
CA THR A 62 16.75 8.71 -16.88
C THR A 62 16.31 8.79 -18.35
N GLY A 63 15.14 9.37 -18.64
CA GLY A 63 14.59 9.47 -20.00
C GLY A 63 14.00 8.15 -20.55
N GLN A 64 13.78 7.16 -19.68
CA GLN A 64 13.11 5.89 -20.01
C GLN A 64 11.59 6.03 -19.88
N ASP A 65 10.84 5.04 -20.39
CA ASP A 65 9.39 5.05 -20.28
C ASP A 65 8.95 4.69 -18.85
N PRO A 66 8.30 5.59 -18.09
CA PRO A 66 7.77 5.27 -16.76
C PRO A 66 6.71 4.16 -16.75
N ARG A 67 6.24 3.69 -17.91
CA ARG A 67 5.37 2.51 -18.01
C ARG A 67 6.11 1.20 -17.80
N GLU A 68 7.45 1.19 -17.86
CA GLU A 68 8.29 0.03 -17.53
C GLU A 68 8.43 -0.20 -16.02
N ALA A 69 7.83 0.66 -15.19
CA ALA A 69 7.80 0.43 -13.76
C ALA A 69 6.95 -0.80 -13.41
N GLU A 70 7.56 -1.78 -12.76
CA GLU A 70 6.92 -3.02 -12.32
C GLU A 70 6.68 -2.98 -10.82
N ILE A 71 5.46 -3.31 -10.39
CA ILE A 71 5.16 -3.50 -8.97
C ILE A 71 5.97 -4.72 -8.52
N ARG A 72 6.90 -4.52 -7.59
CA ARG A 72 7.51 -5.67 -6.93
C ARG A 72 6.39 -6.44 -6.24
N PRO A 73 6.30 -7.77 -6.43
CA PRO A 73 5.37 -8.58 -5.63
C PRO A 73 5.63 -8.22 -4.17
N ALA A 74 4.56 -8.01 -3.40
CA ALA A 74 4.64 -7.82 -1.96
C ALA A 74 5.51 -8.98 -1.49
N GLY A 75 6.77 -8.70 -1.17
CA GLY A 75 7.74 -9.75 -0.87
C GLY A 75 7.06 -10.59 0.18
N GLU A 76 6.79 -11.86 -0.17
CA GLU A 76 5.92 -12.76 0.59
C GLU A 76 6.16 -12.52 2.07
N VAL A 77 5.28 -11.73 2.70
CA VAL A 77 5.29 -11.61 4.16
C VAL A 77 4.66 -12.93 4.55
N GLU A 78 5.51 -13.95 4.61
CA GLU A 78 5.17 -15.30 4.99
C GLU A 78 4.21 -15.22 6.19
N ASN A 79 3.01 -15.75 5.95
CA ASN A 79 2.23 -16.45 6.95
C ASN A 79 1.93 -15.68 8.25
N TYR A 80 1.11 -14.63 8.17
CA TYR A 80 0.12 -14.38 9.22
C TYR A 80 -1.20 -15.06 8.84
N LYS A 81 -1.17 -16.39 8.75
CA LYS A 81 -2.37 -17.22 8.87
C LYS A 81 -2.09 -18.38 9.83
N ASN A 82 -2.67 -18.19 11.02
CA ASN A 82 -3.05 -19.15 12.07
C ASN A 82 -1.95 -19.74 12.95
#